data_AF-A0A523W9F1-F1
#
_entry.id   AF-A0A523W9F1-F1
#
_cell.length_a   1.000
_cell.length_b   1.000
_cell.length_c   1.000
_cell.angle_alpha   90.00
_cell.angle_beta   90.00
_cell.angle_gamma   90.00
#
_symmetry.space_group_name_H-M   'P 1'
#
loop_
_entity.id
_entity.type
_entity.pdbx_description
1 polymer ?
#
loop_
_entity_poly.entity_id
_entity_poly.type
_entity_poly.pdbx_seq_one_letter_code
_entity_poly.pdbx_strand_id
1 'polypeptide(L)'
;MEKVVIVMGSEKDLEFCERIAEHLKVLKLDYEFHVASAHKTPKKVLKILKKYEKERVVYITVAGRSNALSAFVDANTTKPVIACPPYSEKFGGADIYSSLRVPSGIGSLVTIEPEGAAVAAAKIFAVDNEEYAQLVADYQLGKKERIEKADESVRKLKL
;
A
#
# COMPACT_ATOMS: atom_id res chain seq x y z
N MET A 1 3.52 0.48 -19.05
CA MET A 1 4.35 0.18 -17.89
C MET A 1 3.56 0.55 -16.65
N GLU A 2 3.18 -0.46 -15.91
CA GLU A 2 2.44 -0.40 -14.66
C GLU A 2 3.37 0.05 -13.55
N LYS A 3 2.90 0.95 -12.69
CA LYS A 3 3.73 1.53 -11.64
C LYS A 3 2.94 1.81 -10.38
N VAL A 4 3.57 1.58 -9.23
CA VAL A 4 3.04 1.98 -7.94
C VAL A 4 3.64 3.32 -7.52
N VAL A 5 2.79 4.30 -7.24
CA VAL A 5 3.24 5.62 -6.76
C VAL A 5 2.99 5.70 -5.26
N ILE A 6 4.06 5.64 -4.48
CA ILE A 6 3.99 5.68 -3.02
C ILE A 6 4.12 7.12 -2.57
N VAL A 7 3.07 7.68 -1.97
CA VAL A 7 3.04 9.05 -1.45
C VAL A 7 3.00 9.01 0.07
N MET A 8 4.04 9.52 0.71
CA MET A 8 4.15 9.59 2.16
C MET A 8 3.99 11.02 2.69
N GLY A 9 3.32 11.16 3.83
CA GLY A 9 3.03 12.45 4.45
C GLY A 9 4.26 13.13 5.06
N SER A 10 5.26 12.34 5.43
CA SER A 10 6.50 12.77 6.09
C SER A 10 7.65 11.86 5.68
N GLU A 11 8.87 12.40 5.59
CA GLU A 11 10.08 11.60 5.37
C GLU A 11 10.29 10.55 6.48
N LYS A 12 9.80 10.80 7.69
CA LYS A 12 9.81 9.83 8.80
C LYS A 12 9.07 8.52 8.48
N ASP A 13 8.21 8.51 7.48
CA ASP A 13 7.48 7.32 7.06
C ASP A 13 8.28 6.49 6.02
N LEU A 14 9.50 6.92 5.63
CA LEU A 14 10.30 6.28 4.59
C LEU A 14 10.62 4.82 4.92
N GLU A 15 11.06 4.52 6.14
CA GLU A 15 11.38 3.14 6.57
C GLU A 15 10.15 2.22 6.42
N PHE A 16 8.95 2.73 6.73
CA PHE A 16 7.72 1.98 6.51
C PHE A 16 7.42 1.79 5.01
N CYS A 17 7.66 2.82 4.20
CA CYS A 17 7.50 2.75 2.74
C CYS A 17 8.50 1.80 2.07
N GLU A 18 9.71 1.68 2.60
CA GLU A 18 10.72 0.73 2.12
C GLU A 18 10.26 -0.72 2.27
N ARG A 19 9.59 -1.04 3.39
CA ARG A 19 8.96 -2.37 3.58
C ARG A 19 7.88 -2.67 2.53
N ILE A 20 7.11 -1.66 2.12
CA ILE A 20 6.15 -1.81 1.01
C ILE A 20 6.92 -2.11 -0.29
N ALA A 21 7.97 -1.34 -0.56
CA ALA A 21 8.80 -1.48 -1.75
C ALA A 21 9.53 -2.82 -1.82
N GLU A 22 9.97 -3.40 -0.71
CA GLU A 22 10.54 -4.75 -0.65
C GLU A 22 9.58 -5.79 -1.23
N HIS A 23 8.31 -5.74 -0.85
CA HIS A 23 7.30 -6.64 -1.39
C HIS A 23 6.96 -6.35 -2.85
N LEU A 24 6.92 -5.07 -3.26
CA LEU A 24 6.75 -4.68 -4.67
C LEU A 24 7.87 -5.22 -5.56
N LYS A 25 9.13 -5.20 -5.09
CA LYS A 25 10.28 -5.78 -5.81
C LYS A 25 10.11 -7.28 -6.03
N VAL A 26 9.67 -8.02 -5.01
CA VAL A 26 9.40 -9.47 -5.13
C VAL A 26 8.29 -9.73 -6.16
N LEU A 27 7.27 -8.87 -6.18
CA LEU A 27 6.16 -8.91 -7.13
C LEU A 27 6.49 -8.26 -8.49
N LYS A 28 7.76 -7.89 -8.73
CA LYS A 28 8.25 -7.25 -9.98
C LYS A 28 7.42 -6.03 -10.41
N LEU A 29 6.97 -5.24 -9.44
CA LEU A 29 6.27 -3.98 -9.69
C LEU A 29 7.23 -2.80 -9.58
N ASP A 30 7.26 -1.99 -10.63
CA ASP A 30 7.96 -0.71 -10.59
C ASP A 30 7.28 0.23 -9.60
N TYR A 31 8.07 1.04 -8.91
CA TYR A 31 7.54 1.99 -7.93
C TYR A 31 8.34 3.29 -7.88
N GLU A 32 7.70 4.35 -7.39
CA GLU A 32 8.33 5.66 -7.16
C GLU A 32 7.86 6.25 -5.82
N PHE A 33 8.78 6.84 -5.06
CA PHE A 33 8.49 7.50 -3.78
C PHE A 33 8.29 9.00 -3.95
N HIS A 34 7.31 9.54 -3.21
CA HIS A 34 7.10 10.97 -3.06
C HIS A 34 6.83 11.34 -1.62
N VAL A 35 7.42 12.44 -1.14
CA VAL A 35 7.06 13.07 0.14
C VAL A 35 6.18 14.29 -0.13
N ALA A 36 4.91 14.24 0.28
CA ALA A 36 3.97 15.35 0.19
C ALA A 36 2.86 15.22 1.24
N SER A 37 2.51 16.34 1.87
CA SER A 37 1.53 16.38 2.96
C SER A 37 0.24 17.04 2.47
N ALA A 38 -0.90 16.39 2.68
CA ALA A 38 -2.20 17.00 2.38
C ALA A 38 -2.43 18.31 3.16
N HIS A 39 -1.95 18.40 4.39
CA HIS A 39 -2.11 19.60 5.21
C HIS A 39 -1.10 20.70 4.87
N LYS A 40 0.18 20.33 4.68
CA LYS A 40 1.27 21.32 4.58
C LYS A 40 1.62 21.67 3.13
N THR A 41 1.49 20.72 2.21
CA THR A 41 1.88 20.89 0.80
C THR A 41 0.82 20.32 -0.17
N PRO A 42 -0.48 20.66 -0.03
CA PRO A 42 -1.55 20.10 -0.86
C PRO A 42 -1.32 20.33 -2.37
N LYS A 43 -0.80 21.49 -2.75
CA LYS A 43 -0.45 21.79 -4.16
C LYS A 43 0.63 20.85 -4.71
N LYS A 44 1.54 20.36 -3.85
CA LYS A 44 2.54 19.36 -4.26
C LYS A 44 1.89 18.01 -4.50
N VAL A 45 0.97 17.59 -3.65
CA VAL A 45 0.18 16.36 -3.85
C VAL A 45 -0.53 16.42 -5.20
N LEU A 46 -1.26 17.50 -5.50
CA LEU A 46 -1.96 17.65 -6.79
C LEU A 46 -1.00 17.65 -7.99
N LYS A 47 0.19 18.25 -7.87
CA LYS A 47 1.22 18.19 -8.92
C LYS A 47 1.73 16.75 -9.16
N ILE A 48 1.89 15.97 -8.11
CA ILE A 48 2.25 14.55 -8.20
C ILE A 48 1.13 13.79 -8.94
N LEU A 49 -0.13 13.97 -8.55
CA LEU A 49 -1.25 13.28 -9.22
C LEU A 49 -1.32 13.63 -10.71
N LYS A 50 -1.19 14.92 -11.05
CA LYS A 50 -1.16 15.39 -12.43
C LYS A 50 -0.04 14.77 -13.27
N LYS A 51 1.12 14.48 -12.66
CA LYS A 51 2.24 13.82 -13.35
C LYS A 51 1.84 12.45 -13.90
N TYR A 52 1.04 11.68 -13.15
CA TYR A 52 0.68 10.29 -13.47
C TYR A 52 -0.74 10.12 -14.02
N GLU A 53 -1.46 11.22 -14.29
CA GLU A 53 -2.86 11.20 -14.70
C GLU A 53 -3.11 10.30 -15.94
N LYS A 54 -2.17 10.33 -16.89
CA LYS A 54 -2.21 9.52 -18.13
C LYS A 54 -1.51 8.16 -18.00
N GLU A 55 -0.86 7.88 -16.88
CA GLU A 55 -0.18 6.62 -16.63
C GLU A 55 -1.13 5.58 -16.00
N ARG A 56 -0.76 4.31 -16.11
CA ARG A 56 -1.45 3.20 -15.47
C ARG A 56 -0.81 2.95 -14.12
N VAL A 57 -1.34 3.61 -13.09
CA VAL A 57 -0.76 3.60 -11.74
C VAL A 57 -1.76 3.17 -10.67
N VAL A 58 -1.22 2.62 -9.59
CA VAL A 58 -1.91 2.47 -8.29
C VAL A 58 -1.18 3.36 -7.29
N TYR A 59 -1.93 4.16 -6.53
CA TYR A 59 -1.34 4.95 -5.46
C TYR A 59 -1.34 4.15 -4.16
N ILE A 60 -0.23 4.19 -3.44
CA ILE A 60 -0.18 3.77 -2.04
C ILE A 60 0.12 5.01 -1.21
N THR A 61 -0.77 5.35 -0.28
CA THR A 61 -0.64 6.51 0.58
C THR A 61 -0.27 6.11 2.00
N VAL A 62 0.77 6.75 2.54
CA VAL A 62 1.30 6.45 3.88
C VAL A 62 1.28 7.72 4.72
N ALA A 63 0.43 7.74 5.75
CA ALA A 63 0.40 8.83 6.72
C ALA A 63 -0.06 8.31 8.08
N GLY A 64 0.73 8.57 9.12
CA GLY A 64 0.33 8.31 10.50
C GLY A 64 -0.55 9.42 11.09
N ARG A 65 -0.97 9.26 12.36
CA ARG A 65 -1.90 10.17 13.06
C ARG A 65 -3.24 10.25 12.30
N SER A 66 -3.84 11.44 12.22
CA SER A 66 -5.01 11.70 11.40
C SER A 66 -4.65 11.70 9.91
N ASN A 67 -4.88 10.58 9.23
CA ASN A 67 -4.56 10.33 7.83
C ASN A 67 -5.51 11.09 6.87
N ALA A 68 -5.23 12.36 6.63
CA ALA A 68 -5.90 13.12 5.58
C ALA A 68 -5.34 12.85 4.18
N LEU A 69 -4.10 12.33 4.07
CA LEU A 69 -3.43 12.16 2.79
C LEU A 69 -4.16 11.18 1.87
N SER A 70 -4.62 10.05 2.43
CA SER A 70 -5.23 8.99 1.62
C SER A 70 -6.53 9.46 0.97
N ALA A 71 -7.46 9.98 1.78
CA ALA A 71 -8.70 10.55 1.29
C ALA A 71 -8.46 11.74 0.33
N PHE A 72 -7.46 12.58 0.59
CA PHE A 72 -7.13 13.68 -0.31
C PHE A 72 -6.65 13.19 -1.68
N VAL A 73 -5.80 12.15 -1.73
CA VAL A 73 -5.33 11.59 -2.99
C VAL A 73 -6.48 10.95 -3.77
N ASP A 74 -7.29 10.13 -3.09
CA ASP A 74 -8.44 9.42 -3.65
C ASP A 74 -9.51 10.36 -4.22
N ALA A 75 -9.81 11.45 -3.52
CA ALA A 75 -10.74 12.47 -3.99
C ALA A 75 -10.30 13.18 -5.28
N ASN A 76 -9.00 13.11 -5.63
CA ASN A 76 -8.37 13.89 -6.69
C ASN A 76 -7.76 13.02 -7.79
N THR A 77 -8.15 11.75 -7.88
CA THR A 77 -7.68 10.85 -8.93
C THR A 77 -8.74 9.83 -9.31
N THR A 78 -8.69 9.35 -10.55
CA THR A 78 -9.54 8.23 -11.01
C THR A 78 -8.83 6.88 -10.86
N LYS A 79 -7.60 6.88 -10.34
CA LYS A 79 -6.77 5.68 -10.18
C LYS A 79 -7.03 5.03 -8.82
N PRO A 80 -6.81 3.72 -8.67
CA PRO A 80 -6.96 3.06 -7.38
C PRO A 80 -6.01 3.64 -6.32
N VAL A 81 -6.51 3.81 -5.10
CA VAL A 81 -5.76 4.30 -3.95
C VAL A 81 -5.82 3.29 -2.80
N ILE A 82 -4.66 2.93 -2.29
CA ILE A 82 -4.49 2.04 -1.14
C ILE A 82 -3.91 2.87 0.01
N ALA A 83 -4.70 3.08 1.06
CA ALA A 83 -4.24 3.65 2.32
C ALA A 83 -3.50 2.58 3.13
N CYS A 84 -2.21 2.81 3.38
CA CYS A 84 -1.38 1.97 4.23
C CYS A 84 -0.74 2.79 5.36
N PRO A 85 -1.53 3.21 6.37
CA PRO A 85 -1.00 4.01 7.47
C PRO A 85 -0.03 3.18 8.34
N PRO A 86 1.10 3.76 8.80
CA PRO A 86 1.93 3.12 9.82
C PRO A 86 1.13 2.90 11.10
N TYR A 87 1.15 1.68 11.63
CA TYR A 87 0.43 1.38 12.87
C TYR A 87 1.02 2.14 14.07
N SER A 88 0.15 2.62 14.96
CA SER A 88 0.53 3.29 16.19
C SER A 88 -0.33 2.80 17.35
N GLU A 89 0.29 2.44 18.47
CA GLU A 89 -0.44 2.02 19.68
C GLU A 89 -1.03 3.20 20.47
N LYS A 90 -0.72 4.44 20.09
CA LYS A 90 -1.25 5.63 20.77
C LYS A 90 -2.77 5.63 20.73
N PHE A 91 -3.37 5.98 21.87
CA PHE A 91 -4.83 5.98 22.04
C PHE A 91 -5.48 4.64 21.66
N GLY A 92 -4.78 3.52 21.88
CA GLY A 92 -5.31 2.19 21.59
C GLY A 92 -5.50 1.93 20.09
N GLY A 93 -4.65 2.49 19.23
CA GLY A 93 -4.75 2.30 17.78
C GLY A 93 -5.77 3.19 17.10
N ALA A 94 -6.34 4.18 17.79
CA ALA A 94 -7.45 5.00 17.28
C ALA A 94 -7.12 5.77 15.98
N ASP A 95 -5.84 5.98 15.66
CA ASP A 95 -5.42 6.58 14.40
C ASP A 95 -5.97 5.84 13.17
N ILE A 96 -6.22 4.52 13.25
CA ILE A 96 -6.75 3.74 12.12
C ILE A 96 -8.14 4.23 11.65
N TYR A 97 -8.95 4.77 12.57
CA TYR A 97 -10.27 5.31 12.22
C TYR A 97 -10.17 6.47 11.24
N SER A 98 -9.06 7.21 11.24
CA SER A 98 -8.85 8.29 10.27
C SER A 98 -8.66 7.79 8.83
N SER A 99 -8.27 6.53 8.65
CA SER A 99 -8.17 5.88 7.33
C SER A 99 -9.46 5.15 6.95
N LEU A 100 -10.22 4.64 7.94
CA LEU A 100 -11.46 3.90 7.74
C LEU A 100 -12.69 4.80 7.55
N ARG A 101 -12.76 5.93 8.27
CA ARG A 101 -13.94 6.82 8.32
C ARG A 101 -13.76 8.01 7.38
N VAL A 102 -13.95 7.76 6.09
CA VAL A 102 -13.93 8.78 5.03
C VAL A 102 -15.36 9.22 4.64
N PRO A 103 -15.55 10.44 4.08
CA PRO A 103 -16.86 10.90 3.63
C PRO A 103 -17.37 10.11 2.41
N SER A 104 -18.67 10.22 2.12
CA SER A 104 -19.29 9.59 0.95
C SER A 104 -18.60 9.99 -0.36
N GLY A 105 -18.38 9.02 -1.26
CA GLY A 105 -17.72 9.24 -2.56
C GLY A 105 -16.21 9.06 -2.53
N ILE A 106 -15.61 8.83 -1.36
CA ILE A 106 -14.19 8.47 -1.19
C ILE A 106 -14.13 6.97 -0.85
N GLY A 107 -13.28 6.23 -1.56
CA GLY A 107 -13.30 4.76 -1.62
C GLY A 107 -11.92 4.11 -1.51
N SER A 108 -10.96 4.76 -0.84
CA SER A 108 -9.62 4.19 -0.63
C SER A 108 -9.69 2.81 0.05
N LEU A 109 -8.94 1.83 -0.49
CA LEU A 109 -8.76 0.54 0.15
C LEU A 109 -7.82 0.68 1.34
N VAL A 110 -8.16 0.13 2.51
CA VAL A 110 -7.33 0.23 3.72
C VAL A 110 -6.69 -1.12 4.04
N THR A 111 -5.38 -1.11 4.26
CA THR A 111 -4.60 -2.22 4.84
C THR A 111 -3.54 -1.63 5.76
N ILE A 112 -3.21 -2.29 6.87
CA ILE A 112 -2.15 -1.81 7.78
C ILE A 112 -0.82 -2.52 7.57
N GLU A 113 -0.84 -3.63 6.82
CA GLU A 113 0.36 -4.42 6.51
C GLU A 113 1.02 -3.95 5.22
N PRO A 114 2.33 -3.61 5.23
CA PRO A 114 3.08 -3.26 4.03
C PRO A 114 2.98 -4.30 2.90
N GLU A 115 3.04 -5.58 3.28
CA GLU A 115 2.86 -6.70 2.36
C GLU A 115 1.47 -6.68 1.71
N GLY A 116 0.43 -6.43 2.51
CA GLY A 116 -0.94 -6.34 2.03
C GLY A 116 -1.12 -5.24 0.99
N ALA A 117 -0.47 -4.09 1.18
CA ALA A 117 -0.52 -2.98 0.23
C ALA A 117 0.12 -3.35 -1.12
N ALA A 118 1.29 -4.01 -1.09
CA ALA A 118 1.97 -4.48 -2.30
C ALA A 118 1.16 -5.56 -3.04
N VAL A 119 0.63 -6.55 -2.31
CA VAL A 119 -0.20 -7.61 -2.90
C VAL A 119 -1.50 -7.05 -3.47
N ALA A 120 -2.14 -6.09 -2.80
CA ALA A 120 -3.33 -5.43 -3.32
C ALA A 120 -3.04 -4.68 -4.62
N ALA A 121 -1.92 -3.94 -4.70
CA ALA A 121 -1.51 -3.27 -5.93
C ALA A 121 -1.25 -4.28 -7.08
N ALA A 122 -0.56 -5.39 -6.80
CA ALA A 122 -0.35 -6.45 -7.79
C ALA A 122 -1.66 -7.07 -8.28
N LYS A 123 -2.59 -7.36 -7.37
CA LYS A 123 -3.92 -7.90 -7.71
C LYS A 123 -4.75 -6.94 -8.58
N ILE A 124 -4.64 -5.63 -8.35
CA ILE A 124 -5.30 -4.63 -9.18
C ILE A 124 -4.78 -4.70 -10.62
N PHE A 125 -3.47 -4.78 -10.81
CA PHE A 125 -2.90 -4.94 -12.15
C PHE A 125 -3.18 -6.31 -12.77
N ALA A 126 -3.28 -7.36 -11.95
CA ALA A 126 -3.55 -8.73 -12.38
C ALA A 126 -4.94 -8.94 -13.02
N VAL A 127 -5.89 -8.02 -12.83
CA VAL A 127 -7.25 -8.14 -13.40
C VAL A 127 -7.22 -8.28 -14.92
N ASP A 128 -6.27 -7.64 -15.59
CA ASP A 128 -6.10 -7.64 -17.05
C ASP A 128 -4.63 -7.79 -17.47
N ASN A 129 -3.78 -8.31 -16.57
CA ASN A 129 -2.39 -8.67 -16.87
C ASN A 129 -2.07 -10.06 -16.27
N GLU A 130 -2.04 -11.07 -17.14
CA GLU A 130 -1.76 -12.47 -16.81
C GLU A 130 -0.40 -12.68 -16.13
N GLU A 131 0.62 -11.88 -16.47
CA GLU A 131 1.94 -11.98 -15.83
C GLU A 131 1.84 -11.61 -14.34
N TYR A 132 1.12 -10.53 -14.01
CA TYR A 132 0.87 -10.17 -12.61
C TYR A 132 -0.04 -11.18 -11.91
N ALA A 133 -1.01 -11.77 -12.62
CA ALA A 133 -1.84 -12.83 -12.05
C ALA A 133 -0.99 -14.04 -11.62
N GLN A 134 -0.05 -14.47 -12.47
CA GLN A 134 0.87 -15.56 -12.14
C GLN A 134 1.81 -15.18 -10.99
N LEU A 135 2.40 -13.97 -11.00
CA LEU A 135 3.26 -13.51 -9.91
C LEU A 135 2.53 -13.49 -8.56
N VAL A 136 1.27 -13.08 -8.53
CA VAL A 136 0.44 -13.13 -7.32
C VAL A 136 0.17 -14.58 -6.90
N ALA A 137 -0.14 -15.48 -7.85
CA ALA A 137 -0.37 -16.89 -7.56
C ALA A 137 0.86 -17.56 -6.93
N ASP A 138 2.04 -17.35 -7.52
CA ASP A 138 3.32 -17.87 -7.05
C ASP A 138 3.67 -17.31 -5.67
N TYR A 139 3.45 -16.00 -5.46
CA TYR A 139 3.67 -15.35 -4.18
C TYR A 139 2.83 -16.00 -3.06
N GLN A 140 1.55 -16.26 -3.34
CA GLN A 140 0.63 -16.91 -2.40
C GLN A 140 0.97 -18.38 -2.17
N LEU A 141 1.39 -19.12 -3.21
CA LEU A 141 1.83 -20.50 -3.07
C LEU A 141 3.04 -20.60 -2.14
N GLY A 142 4.06 -19.74 -2.32
CA GLY A 142 5.23 -19.70 -1.44
C GLY A 142 4.90 -19.31 0.01
N LYS A 143 3.78 -18.63 0.26
CA LYS A 143 3.26 -18.40 1.63
C LYS A 143 2.66 -19.67 2.23
N LYS A 144 1.85 -20.40 1.47
CA LYS A 144 1.26 -21.68 1.90
C LYS A 144 2.35 -22.71 2.22
N GLU A 145 3.33 -22.87 1.34
CA GLU A 145 4.44 -23.82 1.54
C GLU A 145 5.26 -23.51 2.81
N ARG A 146 5.41 -22.22 3.16
CA ARG A 146 6.09 -21.83 4.41
C ARG A 146 5.31 -22.26 5.65
N ILE A 147 3.98 -22.19 5.60
CA ILE A 147 3.11 -22.62 6.70
C ILE A 147 3.21 -24.14 6.88
N GLU A 148 3.13 -24.91 5.79
CA GLU A 148 3.28 -26.38 5.84
C GLU A 148 4.63 -26.79 6.43
N LYS A 149 5.74 -26.17 5.98
CA LYS A 149 7.08 -26.41 6.53
C LYS A 149 7.19 -26.04 8.02
N ALA A 150 6.50 -24.98 8.43
CA ALA A 150 6.46 -24.56 9.84
C ALA A 150 5.71 -25.58 10.70
N ASP A 151 4.57 -26.10 10.24
CA ASP A 151 3.81 -27.16 10.93
C ASP A 151 4.65 -28.43 11.09
N GLU A 152 5.31 -28.90 10.03
CA GLU A 152 6.23 -30.04 10.11
C GLU A 152 7.37 -29.83 11.11
N SER A 153 7.91 -28.62 11.18
CA SER A 153 9.00 -28.28 12.11
C SER A 153 8.52 -28.30 13.56
N VAL A 154 7.33 -27.75 13.83
CA VAL A 154 6.74 -27.73 15.18
C VAL A 154 6.41 -29.16 15.65
N ARG A 155 5.86 -30.02 14.79
CA ARG A 155 5.57 -31.44 15.15
C ARG A 155 6.80 -32.25 15.52
N LYS A 156 7.99 -31.87 15.02
CA LYS A 156 9.27 -32.53 15.34
C LYS A 156 9.84 -32.09 16.71
N LEU A 157 9.33 -31.01 17.29
CA LEU A 157 9.68 -30.61 18.65
C LEU A 157 9.04 -31.59 19.62
N LYS A 158 9.85 -32.47 20.22
CA LYS A 158 9.45 -33.22 21.42
C LYS A 158 9.44 -32.24 22.58
N LEU A 159 8.28 -31.67 22.89
CA LEU A 159 8.01 -30.98 24.15
C LEU A 159 7.69 -32.02 25.24
#